data_AF-A0A4R1WPR4-F1
#
_entry.id   AF-A0A4R1WPR4-F1
#
_cell.length_a   1.000
_cell.length_b   1.000
_cell.length_c   1.000
_cell.angle_alpha   90.00
_cell.angle_beta   90.00
_cell.angle_gamma   90.00
#
_symmetry.space_group_name_H-M   'P 1'
#
loop_
_entity.id
_entity.type
_entity.pdbx_description
1 polymer ?
#
loop_
_entity_poly.entity_id
_entity_poly.type
_entity_poly.pdbx_seq_one_letter_code
_entity_poly.pdbx_strand_id
1 'polypeptide(L)'
;MFSACSHAGIVNVGLEARRLFPEQPVDLLLGGYHLAGAAVEDRIGPTVRDLAELVAPRIVAPGHCTGWRAAAALADAFSPAGFAPSVVGTRYPLTAS
;
A
#
# COMPACT_ATOMS: atom_id res chain seq x y z
N MET A 1 1.06 -6.41 6.67
CA MET A 1 1.75 -5.25 7.29
C MET A 1 0.74 -4.14 7.56
N PHE A 2 0.79 -3.52 8.74
CA PHE A 2 -0.14 -2.46 9.17
C PHE A 2 0.60 -1.13 9.32
N SER A 3 0.06 -0.07 8.74
CA SER A 3 0.58 1.29 8.97
C SER A 3 -0.57 2.28 9.17
N ALA A 4 -0.52 3.06 10.25
CA ALA A 4 -1.58 4.02 10.58
C ALA A 4 -1.58 5.22 9.60
N CYS A 5 -0.46 5.94 9.51
CA CYS A 5 -0.31 7.11 8.63
C CYS A 5 0.99 7.11 7.81
N SER A 6 1.81 6.06 7.84
CA SER A 6 3.03 5.92 7.01
C SER A 6 3.86 7.21 6.81
N HIS A 7 4.11 8.03 7.85
CA HIS A 7 4.86 9.28 7.66
C HIS A 7 6.29 9.05 7.13
N ALA A 8 6.87 7.88 7.39
CA ALA A 8 8.13 7.43 6.82
C ALA A 8 8.04 6.99 5.34
N GLY A 9 6.84 6.95 4.75
CA GLY A 9 6.54 6.45 3.40
C GLY A 9 6.18 4.96 3.38
N ILE A 10 5.06 4.61 2.75
CA ILE A 10 4.58 3.22 2.66
C ILE A 10 5.56 2.31 1.89
N VAL A 11 6.30 2.86 0.92
CA VAL A 11 7.34 2.15 0.16
C VAL A 11 8.47 1.72 1.09
N ASN A 12 9.00 2.64 1.90
CA ASN A 12 10.11 2.34 2.83
C ASN A 12 9.71 1.26 3.84
N VAL A 13 8.48 1.35 4.33
CA VAL A 13 7.86 0.35 5.21
C VAL A 13 7.84 -1.03 4.51
N GLY A 14 7.40 -1.10 3.26
CA GLY A 14 7.44 -2.34 2.46
C GLY A 14 8.85 -2.88 2.19
N LEU A 15 9.81 -2.00 1.86
CA LEU A 15 11.20 -2.38 1.63
C LEU A 15 11.87 -2.92 2.91
N GLU A 16 11.58 -2.32 4.07
CA GLU A 16 12.10 -2.79 5.34
C GLU A 16 11.54 -4.18 5.70
N ALA A 17 10.25 -4.42 5.43
CA ALA A 17 9.68 -5.76 5.59
C ALA A 17 10.40 -6.80 4.71
N ARG A 18 10.65 -6.48 3.44
CA ARG A 18 11.43 -7.35 2.54
C ARG A 18 12.87 -7.56 3.04
N ARG A 19 13.49 -6.55 3.63
CA ARG A 19 14.84 -6.65 4.19
C ARG A 19 14.88 -7.59 5.41
N LEU A 20 13.88 -7.49 6.28
CA LEU A 20 13.77 -8.31 7.49
C LEU A 20 13.37 -9.75 7.20
N PHE A 21 12.56 -9.98 6.15
CA PHE A 21 12.02 -11.28 5.78
C PHE A 21 12.23 -11.55 4.27
N PRO A 22 13.47 -11.77 3.80
CA PRO A 22 13.79 -11.82 2.37
C PRO A 22 13.13 -12.98 1.61
N GLU A 23 12.86 -14.10 2.31
CA GLU A 23 12.23 -15.29 1.74
C GLU A 23 10.69 -15.26 1.80
N GLN A 24 10.11 -14.21 2.39
CA GLN A 24 8.65 -14.10 2.57
C GLN A 24 8.08 -13.00 1.68
N PRO A 25 7.01 -13.28 0.92
CA PRO A 25 6.35 -12.25 0.14
C PRO A 25 5.60 -11.26 1.06
N VAL A 26 5.40 -10.04 0.58
CA VAL A 26 4.48 -9.10 1.22
C VAL A 26 3.06 -9.37 0.72
N ASP A 27 2.26 -10.12 1.48
CA ASP A 27 0.89 -10.45 1.04
C ASP A 27 -0.04 -9.23 1.05
N LEU A 28 0.05 -8.38 2.08
CA LEU A 28 -0.89 -7.28 2.29
C LEU A 28 -0.22 -6.04 2.90
N LEU A 29 -0.37 -4.89 2.23
CA LEU A 29 -0.05 -3.56 2.76
C LEU A 29 -1.33 -2.81 3.10
N LEU A 30 -1.72 -2.84 4.38
CA LEU A 30 -2.98 -2.25 4.84
C LEU A 30 -2.76 -0.98 5.66
N GLY A 31 -3.52 0.07 5.33
CA GLY A 31 -3.65 1.27 6.15
C GLY A 31 -3.50 2.60 5.41
N GLY A 32 -3.09 3.65 6.13
CA GLY A 32 -2.97 5.01 5.60
C GLY A 32 -1.61 5.28 4.95
N TYR A 33 -1.61 5.76 3.70
CA TYR A 33 -0.40 5.98 2.92
C TYR A 33 0.04 7.45 2.90
N HIS A 34 -0.78 8.35 3.46
CA HIS A 34 -0.50 9.79 3.63
C HIS A 34 -0.16 10.51 2.32
N LEU A 35 -1.01 10.27 1.32
CA LEU A 35 -0.95 10.85 -0.03
C LEU A 35 -2.12 11.80 -0.32
N ALA A 36 -2.86 12.22 0.73
CA ALA A 36 -3.93 13.19 0.61
C ALA A 36 -3.40 14.63 0.77
N GLY A 37 -3.70 15.48 -0.21
CA GLY A 37 -3.46 16.92 -0.15
C GLY A 37 -2.37 17.40 -1.11
N ALA A 38 -2.47 18.67 -1.52
CA ALA A 38 -1.63 19.25 -2.58
C ALA A 38 -0.13 19.18 -2.30
N ALA A 39 0.28 19.20 -1.03
CA ALA A 39 1.69 19.16 -0.62
C ALA A 39 2.38 17.81 -0.87
N VAL A 40 1.62 16.74 -1.16
CA VAL A 40 2.14 15.37 -1.33
C VAL A 40 1.62 14.68 -2.60
N GLU A 41 0.85 15.39 -3.43
CA GLU A 41 0.16 14.83 -4.60
C GLU A 41 1.15 14.39 -5.69
N ASP A 42 2.28 15.10 -5.82
CA ASP A 42 3.40 14.76 -6.69
C ASP A 42 4.04 13.40 -6.38
N ARG A 43 3.84 12.89 -5.15
CA ARG A 43 4.37 11.59 -4.69
C ARG A 43 3.50 10.41 -5.09
N ILE A 44 2.28 10.62 -5.58
CA ILE A 44 1.34 9.53 -5.91
C ILE A 44 1.93 8.62 -6.99
N GLY A 45 2.32 9.18 -8.14
CA GLY A 45 2.90 8.41 -9.25
C GLY A 45 4.16 7.64 -8.84
N PRO A 46 5.16 8.30 -8.23
CA PRO A 46 6.34 7.62 -7.71
C PRO A 46 6.03 6.51 -6.71
N THR A 47 5.11 6.75 -5.77
CA THR A 47 4.72 5.76 -4.75
C THR A 47 4.07 4.53 -5.39
N VAL A 48 3.15 4.74 -6.34
CA VAL A 48 2.47 3.63 -7.04
C VAL A 48 3.48 2.78 -7.80
N ARG A 49 4.38 3.42 -8.56
CA ARG A 49 5.44 2.71 -9.30
C ARG A 49 6.34 1.91 -8.35
N ASP A 50 6.84 2.55 -7.30
CA ASP A 50 7.80 1.90 -6.39
C ASP A 50 7.14 0.77 -5.58
N LEU A 51 5.85 0.89 -5.25
CA LEU A 51 5.08 -0.22 -4.68
C LEU A 51 4.97 -1.39 -5.67
N ALA A 52 4.73 -1.13 -6.95
CA ALA A 52 4.57 -2.18 -7.96
C ALA A 52 5.90 -2.87 -8.30
N GLU A 53 6.98 -2.10 -8.41
CA GLU A 53 8.27 -2.59 -8.91
C GLU A 53 9.22 -3.06 -7.80
N LEU A 54 9.24 -2.36 -6.66
CA LEU A 54 10.25 -2.59 -5.61
C LEU A 54 9.71 -3.40 -4.44
N VAL A 55 8.48 -3.11 -4.01
CA VAL A 55 7.84 -3.82 -2.89
C VAL A 55 7.08 -5.05 -3.38
N ALA A 56 6.39 -4.92 -4.52
CA ALA A 56 5.57 -5.95 -5.15
C ALA A 56 4.63 -6.70 -4.18
N PRO A 57 3.76 -5.98 -3.42
CA PRO A 57 2.80 -6.63 -2.55
C PRO A 57 1.74 -7.37 -3.37
N ARG A 58 1.19 -8.46 -2.83
CA ARG A 58 0.07 -9.15 -3.50
C ARG A 58 -1.20 -8.31 -3.47
N ILE A 59 -1.46 -7.62 -2.35
CA ILE A 59 -2.62 -6.74 -2.19
C ILE A 59 -2.18 -5.41 -1.55
N VAL A 60 -2.55 -4.30 -2.18
CA VAL A 60 -2.56 -2.97 -1.58
C VAL A 60 -3.96 -2.67 -1.03
N ALA A 61 -4.01 -2.27 0.25
CA ALA A 61 -5.23 -1.92 0.94
C ALA A 61 -5.15 -0.50 1.53
N PRO A 62 -5.22 0.54 0.68
CA PRO A 62 -5.17 1.92 1.14
C PRO A 62 -6.46 2.31 1.88
N GLY A 63 -6.31 3.14 2.91
CA GLY A 63 -7.42 3.73 3.67
C GLY A 63 -7.01 5.01 4.39
N HIS A 64 -7.85 5.51 5.30
CA HIS A 64 -7.56 6.65 6.18
C HIS A 64 -7.04 7.91 5.42
N CYS A 65 -5.76 8.25 5.55
CA CYS A 65 -5.15 9.47 5.00
C CYS A 65 -4.60 9.31 3.56
N THR A 66 -4.88 8.20 2.87
CA THR A 66 -4.39 7.99 1.50
C THR A 66 -5.00 8.97 0.50
N GLY A 67 -6.28 9.33 0.65
CA GLY A 67 -6.97 10.24 -0.27
C GLY A 67 -7.42 9.59 -1.57
N TRP A 68 -8.44 10.17 -2.21
CA TRP A 68 -9.15 9.54 -3.33
C TRP A 68 -8.31 9.44 -4.61
N ARG A 69 -7.46 10.44 -4.91
CA ARG A 69 -6.59 10.43 -6.10
C ARG A 69 -5.56 9.31 -6.02
N ALA A 70 -4.93 9.15 -4.86
CA ALA A 70 -3.99 8.07 -4.63
C ALA A 70 -4.69 6.71 -4.64
N ALA A 71 -5.88 6.59 -4.03
CA ALA A 71 -6.67 5.37 -4.09
C ALA A 71 -7.03 4.98 -5.53
N ALA A 72 -7.40 5.95 -6.37
CA ALA A 72 -7.69 5.72 -7.79
C ALA A 72 -6.46 5.26 -8.57
N ALA A 73 -5.30 5.92 -8.37
CA ALA A 73 -4.05 5.52 -9.02
C ALA A 73 -3.57 4.12 -8.58
N LEU A 74 -3.74 3.78 -7.30
CA LEU A 74 -3.47 2.43 -6.79
C LEU A 74 -4.44 1.40 -7.38
N ALA A 75 -5.72 1.76 -7.51
CA ALA A 75 -6.70 0.87 -8.14
C ALA A 75 -6.35 0.62 -9.61
N ASP A 76 -5.98 1.64 -10.37
CA ASP A 76 -5.59 1.51 -11.78
C ASP A 76 -4.37 0.58 -11.95
N ALA A 77 -3.36 0.73 -11.09
CA ALA A 77 -2.13 -0.05 -11.19
C ALA A 77 -2.24 -1.50 -10.66
N PHE A 78 -3.10 -1.77 -9.67
CA PHE A 78 -3.15 -3.06 -8.98
C PHE A 78 -4.44 -3.87 -9.21
N SER A 79 -5.46 -3.31 -9.85
CA SER A 79 -6.70 -4.05 -10.16
C SER A 79 -6.49 -5.12 -11.24
N PRO A 80 -7.35 -6.16 -11.29
CA PRO A 80 -8.47 -6.43 -10.38
C PRO A 80 -8.08 -7.24 -9.13
N ALA A 81 -6.93 -7.90 -9.12
CA ALA A 81 -6.58 -8.88 -8.08
C ALA A 81 -5.76 -8.30 -6.92
N GLY A 82 -5.01 -7.21 -7.15
CA GLY A 82 -4.07 -6.65 -6.19
C GLY A 82 -4.54 -5.39 -5.46
N PHE A 83 -5.76 -4.91 -5.73
CA PHE A 83 -6.33 -3.74 -5.05
C PHE A 83 -7.55 -4.14 -4.21
N ALA A 84 -7.54 -3.80 -2.92
CA ALA A 84 -8.69 -4.02 -2.05
C ALA A 84 -8.75 -2.93 -0.95
N PRO A 85 -9.65 -1.93 -1.04
CA PRO A 85 -9.62 -0.75 -0.17
C PRO A 85 -9.89 -1.10 1.30
N SER A 86 -9.17 -0.42 2.20
CA SER A 86 -9.34 -0.56 3.64
C SER A 86 -10.45 0.37 4.12
N VAL A 87 -11.66 -0.18 4.28
CA VAL A 87 -12.83 0.51 4.84
C VAL A 87 -13.31 -0.18 6.11
N VAL A 88 -14.11 0.52 6.91
CA VAL A 88 -14.68 -0.05 8.14
C VAL A 88 -15.50 -1.31 7.80
N GLY A 89 -15.21 -2.40 8.49
CA GLY A 89 -15.89 -3.69 8.29
C GLY A 89 -15.21 -4.63 7.28
N THR A 90 -14.18 -4.19 6.53
CA THR A 90 -13.44 -5.09 5.63
C THR A 90 -12.70 -6.17 6.42
N ARG A 91 -12.75 -7.41 5.94
CA ARG A 91 -12.00 -8.56 6.48
C ARG A 91 -11.06 -9.11 5.42
N TYR A 92 -9.80 -9.33 5.81
CA TYR A 92 -8.77 -9.95 4.98
C TYR A 92 -8.36 -11.29 5.62
N PRO A 93 -8.94 -12.42 5.20
CA PRO A 93 -8.48 -13.73 5.63
C PRO A 93 -7.13 -14.02 4.95
N LEU A 94 -6.10 -14.25 5.76
CA LEU A 94 -4.77 -14.61 5.30
C LEU A 94 -4.43 -16.01 5.81
N THR A 95 -3.79 -16.81 4.97
CA THR A 95 -3.28 -18.14 5.34
C THR A 95 -1.76 -18.10 5.23
N ALA A 96 -1.06 -18.41 6.31
CA ALA A 96 0.39 -18.59 6.27
C ALA A 96 0.72 -19.89 5.52
N SER A 97 1.73 -19.84 4.66
CA SER A 97 2.30 -21.02 3.98
C SER A 97 3.44 -21.60 4.80
#